data_AF-A0AAU3IBT6-F1
#
_entry.id   AF-A0AAU3IBT6-F1
#
_cell.length_a   1.000
_cell.length_b   1.000
_cell.length_c   1.000
_cell.angle_alpha   90.00
_cell.angle_beta   90.00
_cell.angle_gamma   90.00
#
_symmetry.space_group_name_H-M   'P 1'
#
loop_
_entity.id
_entity.type
_entity.pdbx_description
1 polymer ?
#
loop_
_entity_poly.entity_id
_entity_poly.type
_entity_poly.pdbx_seq_one_letter_code
_entity_poly.pdbx_strand_id
1 'polypeptide(L)'
;MGAVKYWEDLAHAPVRRFGPVVFGGPLLDQLLDLMGEKHPVHDSDDFARGTDRRRRIVPGGFIHSITSGWVVQHGSPAAIVGMRRLSWDFVRPLYPDTPFWFTTATDRAEEIDDRTGLVETTRRVFDENDRTYAIGRMSVVLLRHAARRTATAERVQ
;
A
#
# COMPACT_ATOMS: atom_id res chain seq x y z
N MET A 1 -12.18 14.29 -4.96
CA MET A 1 -11.04 13.85 -4.12
C MET A 1 -11.43 14.05 -2.67
N GLY A 2 -11.20 13.07 -1.79
CA GLY A 2 -11.46 13.20 -0.36
C GLY A 2 -10.53 14.22 0.32
N ALA A 3 -10.91 14.69 1.51
CA ALA A 3 -10.08 15.59 2.32
C ALA A 3 -8.72 14.95 2.64
N VAL A 4 -7.65 15.75 2.59
CA VAL A 4 -6.29 15.32 2.92
C VAL A 4 -6.22 14.85 4.37
N LYS A 5 -5.60 13.69 4.60
CA LYS A 5 -5.43 13.07 5.92
C LYS A 5 -4.07 13.44 6.53
N TYR A 6 -4.08 13.88 7.78
CA TYR A 6 -2.88 14.20 8.54
C TYR A 6 -2.55 13.06 9.52
N TRP A 7 -1.45 13.19 10.26
CA TRP A 7 -1.02 12.19 11.23
C TRP A 7 -2.13 11.82 12.22
N GLU A 8 -2.83 12.81 12.79
CA GLU A 8 -3.91 12.59 13.77
C GLU A 8 -5.06 11.74 13.19
N ASP A 9 -5.34 11.87 11.89
CA ASP A 9 -6.39 11.10 11.23
C ASP A 9 -6.03 9.61 11.04
N LEU A 10 -4.73 9.30 11.00
CA LEU A 10 -4.22 7.96 10.69
C LEU A 10 -3.70 7.22 11.93
N ALA A 11 -3.25 7.96 12.95
CA ALA A 11 -2.72 7.41 14.18
C ALA A 11 -3.69 6.48 14.91
N HIS A 12 -4.99 6.75 14.77
CA HIS A 12 -6.08 5.97 15.38
C HIS A 12 -7.09 5.49 14.34
N ALA A 13 -6.70 5.39 13.07
CA ALA A 13 -7.61 4.93 12.03
C ALA A 13 -7.99 3.46 12.28
N PRO A 14 -9.28 3.11 12.15
CA PRO A 14 -9.68 1.70 12.15
C PRO A 14 -9.08 0.98 10.95
N VAL A 15 -8.92 -0.34 11.07
CA VAL A 15 -8.49 -1.19 9.96
C VAL A 15 -9.44 -1.00 8.79
N ARG A 16 -8.88 -0.70 7.62
CA ARG A 16 -9.66 -0.55 6.39
C ARG A 16 -9.48 -1.78 5.52
N ARG A 17 -10.54 -2.21 4.87
CA ARG A 17 -10.55 -3.27 3.88
C ARG A 17 -10.94 -2.70 2.51
N PHE A 18 -10.25 -3.16 1.49
CA PHE A 18 -10.44 -2.76 0.10
C PHE A 18 -10.61 -4.00 -0.78
N GLY A 19 -11.30 -3.80 -1.90
CA GLY A 19 -11.48 -4.79 -2.96
C GLY A 19 -12.94 -5.18 -3.21
N PRO A 20 -13.19 -6.08 -4.19
CA PRO A 20 -12.16 -6.79 -4.96
C PRO A 20 -11.39 -5.84 -5.89
N VAL A 21 -10.08 -6.08 -5.99
CA VAL A 21 -9.16 -5.46 -6.95
C VAL A 21 -8.75 -6.53 -7.95
N VAL A 22 -8.61 -6.17 -9.22
CA VAL A 22 -8.12 -7.06 -10.27
C VAL A 22 -6.92 -6.41 -10.94
N PHE A 23 -5.78 -7.09 -10.94
CA PHE A 23 -4.62 -6.69 -11.73
C PHE A 23 -4.69 -7.41 -13.09
N GLY A 24 -5.19 -6.72 -14.11
CA GLY A 24 -5.46 -7.34 -15.40
C GLY A 24 -4.18 -7.73 -16.17
N GLY A 25 -4.26 -8.79 -16.97
CA GLY A 25 -3.19 -9.21 -17.89
C GLY A 25 -2.71 -8.09 -18.81
N PRO A 26 -3.59 -7.31 -19.47
CA PRO A 26 -3.17 -6.20 -20.33
C PRO A 26 -2.39 -5.09 -19.59
N LEU A 27 -2.78 -4.79 -18.35
CA LEU A 27 -2.06 -3.82 -17.51
C LEU A 27 -0.67 -4.36 -17.12
N LEU A 28 -0.58 -5.67 -16.85
CA LEU A 28 0.71 -6.33 -16.61
C LEU A 28 1.64 -6.17 -17.80
N ASP A 29 1.17 -6.51 -18.99
CA ASP A 29 1.99 -6.42 -20.21
C ASP A 29 2.48 -4.98 -20.45
N GLN A 30 1.60 -3.99 -20.28
CA GLN A 30 1.97 -2.57 -20.42
C GLN A 30 3.02 -2.13 -19.39
N LEU A 31 2.89 -2.55 -18.13
CA LEU A 31 3.81 -2.14 -17.07
C LEU A 31 5.16 -2.86 -17.16
N LEU A 32 5.20 -4.11 -17.61
CA LEU A 32 6.45 -4.84 -17.84
C LEU A 32 7.27 -4.16 -18.95
N ASP A 33 6.61 -3.74 -20.03
CA ASP A 33 7.27 -2.99 -21.10
C ASP A 33 7.78 -1.63 -20.61
N LEU A 34 6.91 -0.86 -19.95
CA LEU A 34 7.24 0.47 -19.44
C LEU A 34 8.39 0.48 -18.43
N MET A 35 8.41 -0.51 -17.52
CA MET A 35 9.38 -0.56 -16.42
C MET A 35 10.67 -1.30 -16.79
N GLY A 36 10.72 -1.92 -17.97
CA GLY A 36 11.87 -2.72 -18.39
C GLY A 36 12.07 -3.97 -17.53
N GLU A 37 11.03 -4.50 -16.90
CA GLU A 37 11.07 -5.77 -16.18
C GLU A 37 11.10 -6.91 -17.20
N LYS A 38 12.17 -7.72 -17.18
CA LYS A 38 12.45 -8.77 -18.19
C LYS A 38 12.57 -10.17 -17.59
N HIS A 39 12.29 -10.34 -16.30
CA HIS A 39 12.34 -11.68 -15.72
C HIS A 39 11.18 -12.53 -16.27
N PRO A 40 11.46 -13.73 -16.83
CA PRO A 40 10.45 -14.53 -17.51
C PRO A 40 9.32 -15.08 -16.63
N VAL A 41 9.44 -14.90 -15.32
CA VAL A 41 8.41 -15.30 -14.35
C VAL A 41 7.18 -14.37 -14.44
N HIS A 42 7.35 -13.19 -15.05
CA HIS A 42 6.32 -12.17 -15.20
C HIS A 42 5.78 -12.05 -16.61
N ASP A 43 6.57 -12.40 -17.64
CA ASP A 43 6.19 -12.21 -19.06
C ASP A 43 5.88 -13.51 -19.82
N SER A 44 6.28 -14.68 -19.31
CA SER A 44 6.18 -15.96 -20.04
C SER A 44 5.41 -17.05 -19.28
N ASP A 45 4.28 -17.45 -19.85
CA ASP A 45 3.51 -18.59 -19.35
C ASP A 45 4.23 -19.93 -19.56
N ASP A 46 5.02 -20.04 -20.64
CA ASP A 46 5.77 -21.27 -20.94
C ASP A 46 6.90 -21.48 -19.92
N PHE A 47 7.62 -20.41 -19.57
CA PHE A 47 8.59 -20.45 -18.48
C PHE A 47 7.93 -20.82 -17.14
N ALA A 48 6.77 -20.23 -16.85
CA ALA A 48 6.03 -20.52 -15.63
C ALA A 48 5.64 -22.01 -15.54
N ARG A 49 5.10 -22.60 -16.62
CA ARG A 49 4.76 -24.03 -16.66
C ARG A 49 5.98 -24.92 -16.52
N GLY A 50 7.11 -24.53 -17.10
CA GLY A 50 8.40 -25.23 -16.93
C GLY A 50 8.94 -25.21 -15.49
N THR A 51 8.38 -24.38 -14.61
CA THR A 51 8.75 -24.26 -13.20
C THR A 51 7.62 -24.65 -12.23
N ASP A 52 6.69 -25.49 -12.70
CA ASP A 52 5.53 -25.98 -11.94
C ASP A 52 4.59 -24.87 -11.42
N ARG A 53 4.53 -23.74 -12.15
CA ARG A 53 3.55 -22.68 -11.91
C ARG A 53 2.45 -22.73 -12.95
N ARG A 54 1.26 -22.26 -12.56
CA ARG A 54 0.08 -22.23 -13.45
C ARG A 54 0.28 -21.34 -14.67
N ARG A 55 0.88 -20.16 -14.46
CA ARG A 55 1.12 -19.09 -15.46
C ARG A 55 2.04 -18.02 -14.87
N ARG A 56 2.39 -17.01 -15.66
CA ARG A 56 3.15 -15.84 -15.19
C ARG A 56 2.48 -15.13 -14.01
N ILE A 57 3.27 -14.49 -13.16
CA ILE A 57 2.80 -13.86 -11.91
C ILE A 57 2.99 -12.35 -11.94
N VAL A 58 2.21 -11.62 -11.16
CA VAL A 58 2.36 -10.17 -10.98
C VAL A 58 3.64 -9.87 -10.19
N PRO A 59 4.54 -8.98 -10.65
CA PRO A 59 5.66 -8.49 -9.87
C PRO A 59 5.24 -7.91 -8.53
N GLY A 60 5.97 -8.26 -7.47
CA GLY A 60 5.65 -7.78 -6.12
C GLY A 60 5.61 -6.25 -5.99
N GLY A 61 6.50 -5.56 -6.71
CA GLY A 61 6.50 -4.09 -6.78
C GLY A 61 5.20 -3.51 -7.37
N PHE A 62 4.56 -4.22 -8.30
CA PHE A 62 3.29 -3.77 -8.89
C PHE A 62 2.11 -3.99 -7.93
N ILE A 63 2.16 -5.01 -7.07
CA ILE A 63 1.20 -5.22 -5.98
C ILE A 63 1.23 -4.03 -5.01
N HIS A 64 2.43 -3.56 -4.64
CA HIS A 64 2.58 -2.34 -3.84
C HIS A 64 1.96 -1.13 -4.55
N SER A 65 2.34 -0.88 -5.80
CA SER A 65 1.91 0.30 -6.55
C SER A 65 0.38 0.36 -6.71
N ILE A 66 -0.25 -0.73 -7.13
CA ILE A 66 -1.71 -0.75 -7.35
C ILE A 66 -2.49 -0.56 -6.05
N THR A 67 -2.06 -1.22 -4.96
CA THR A 67 -2.75 -1.10 -3.67
C THR A 67 -2.58 0.29 -3.06
N SER A 68 -1.41 0.93 -3.24
CA SER A 68 -1.19 2.31 -2.80
C SER A 68 -2.04 3.30 -3.59
N GLY A 69 -2.15 3.14 -4.91
CA GLY A 69 -3.05 3.94 -5.73
C GLY A 69 -4.52 3.79 -5.31
N TRP A 70 -4.96 2.55 -5.03
CA TRP A 70 -6.31 2.27 -4.56
C TRP A 70 -6.65 2.96 -3.24
N VAL A 71 -5.72 2.99 -2.27
CA VAL A 71 -5.93 3.71 -0.99
C VAL A 71 -6.18 5.20 -1.23
N VAL A 72 -5.48 5.81 -2.18
CA VAL A 72 -5.66 7.22 -2.52
C VAL A 72 -6.99 7.44 -3.26
N GLN A 73 -7.31 6.59 -4.24
CA GLN A 73 -8.51 6.71 -5.05
C GLN A 73 -9.81 6.51 -4.26
N HIS A 74 -9.84 5.51 -3.38
CA HIS A 74 -11.04 5.10 -2.64
C HIS A 74 -11.05 5.53 -1.17
N GLY A 75 -9.96 6.12 -0.70
CA GLY A 75 -9.85 6.73 0.62
C GLY A 75 -9.61 8.22 0.51
N SER A 76 -8.44 8.64 0.98
CA SER A 76 -7.99 10.02 0.94
C SER A 76 -6.48 10.04 0.72
N PRO A 77 -5.94 11.06 0.02
CA PRO A 77 -4.51 11.32 0.05
C PRO A 77 -4.09 11.67 1.49
N ALA A 78 -2.87 11.30 1.85
CA ALA A 78 -2.29 11.65 3.13
C ALA A 78 -1.21 12.73 2.95
N ALA A 79 -1.04 13.60 3.94
CA ALA A 79 -0.04 14.66 3.96
C ALA A 79 1.37 14.09 4.24
N ILE A 80 1.85 13.23 3.34
CA ILE A 80 3.11 12.50 3.48
C ILE A 80 4.27 13.46 3.27
N VAL A 81 5.21 13.46 4.21
CA VAL A 81 6.52 14.12 4.09
C VAL A 81 7.52 13.18 3.43
N GLY A 82 7.50 11.91 3.83
CA GLY A 82 8.39 10.90 3.26
C GLY A 82 8.13 9.50 3.78
N MET A 83 8.57 8.51 3.00
CA MET A 83 8.54 7.11 3.41
C MET A 83 9.89 6.74 4.05
N ARG A 84 9.86 6.40 5.34
CA ARG A 84 11.06 6.01 6.09
C ARG A 84 11.48 4.58 5.81
N ARG A 85 10.49 3.68 5.67
CA ARG A 85 10.73 2.25 5.44
C ARG A 85 9.59 1.64 4.64
N LEU A 86 9.95 0.75 3.73
CA LEU A 86 9.04 -0.14 3.01
C LEU A 86 9.64 -1.54 3.01
N SER A 87 8.85 -2.54 3.39
CA SER A 87 9.23 -3.95 3.25
C SER A 87 8.01 -4.76 2.84
N TRP A 88 8.23 -5.78 2.02
CA TRP A 88 7.17 -6.68 1.55
C TRP A 88 7.62 -8.12 1.68
N ASP A 89 6.77 -8.93 2.29
CA ASP A 89 6.87 -10.39 2.26
C ASP A 89 5.90 -10.93 1.20
N PHE A 90 6.41 -11.59 0.16
CA PHE A 90 5.60 -12.21 -0.88
C PHE A 90 5.44 -13.71 -0.57
N VAL A 91 4.26 -14.06 -0.05
CA VAL A 91 3.96 -15.39 0.53
C VAL A 91 3.48 -16.37 -0.54
N ARG A 92 2.63 -15.90 -1.46
CA ARG A 92 2.06 -16.70 -2.55
C ARG A 92 2.01 -15.89 -3.84
N PRO A 93 2.13 -16.55 -5.01
CA PRO A 93 2.01 -15.87 -6.30
C PRO A 93 0.61 -15.28 -6.47
N LEU A 94 0.55 -14.01 -6.87
CA LEU A 94 -0.67 -13.39 -7.41
C LEU A 94 -0.63 -13.52 -8.93
N TYR A 95 -1.66 -14.13 -9.51
CA TYR A 95 -1.78 -14.25 -10.96
C TYR A 95 -2.60 -13.09 -11.55
N PRO A 96 -2.33 -12.65 -12.79
CA PRO A 96 -3.13 -11.62 -13.45
C PRO A 96 -4.61 -12.03 -13.54
N ASP A 97 -5.53 -11.07 -13.62
CA ASP A 97 -6.99 -11.32 -13.73
C ASP A 97 -7.59 -12.07 -12.52
N THR A 98 -6.84 -12.20 -11.42
CA THR A 98 -7.31 -12.83 -10.18
C THR A 98 -7.81 -11.74 -9.23
N PRO A 99 -9.08 -11.78 -8.77
CA PRO A 99 -9.55 -10.88 -7.73
C PRO A 99 -8.77 -11.06 -6.43
N PHE A 100 -8.42 -9.96 -5.80
CA PHE A 100 -7.82 -9.94 -4.47
C PHE A 100 -8.39 -8.80 -3.64
N TRP A 101 -8.22 -8.92 -2.33
CA TRP A 101 -8.56 -7.89 -1.35
C TRP A 101 -7.31 -7.50 -0.60
N PHE A 102 -7.36 -6.35 0.05
CA PHE A 102 -6.30 -5.98 0.96
C PHE A 102 -6.81 -5.16 2.13
N THR A 103 -6.06 -5.18 3.23
CA THR A 103 -6.30 -4.33 4.39
C THR A 103 -5.19 -3.30 4.57
N THR A 104 -5.48 -2.23 5.29
CA THR A 104 -4.46 -1.34 5.86
C THR A 104 -4.78 -1.18 7.34
N ALA A 105 -3.85 -1.57 8.21
CA ALA A 105 -3.93 -1.43 9.65
C ALA A 105 -2.80 -0.54 10.16
N THR A 106 -3.11 0.38 11.07
CA THR A 106 -2.08 1.12 11.81
C THR A 106 -1.60 0.28 12.97
N ASP A 107 -0.32 -0.08 12.97
CA ASP A 107 0.30 -0.90 14.02
C ASP A 107 0.87 -0.02 15.13
N ARG A 108 1.49 1.10 14.75
CA ARG A 108 2.11 2.07 15.65
C ARG A 108 1.96 3.47 15.10
N ALA A 109 1.77 4.43 15.98
CA ALA A 109 1.85 5.84 15.66
C ALA A 109 2.61 6.59 16.75
N GLU A 110 3.46 7.53 16.35
CA GLU A 110 4.32 8.27 17.26
C GLU A 110 4.46 9.72 16.77
N GLU A 111 4.40 10.67 17.69
CA GLU A 111 4.72 12.06 17.37
C GLU A 111 6.24 12.22 17.24
N ILE A 112 6.70 12.88 16.18
CA ILE A 112 8.14 13.19 16.02
C ILE A 112 8.40 14.59 16.61
N ASP A 113 7.59 15.57 16.21
CA ASP A 113 7.63 16.94 16.68
C ASP A 113 6.25 17.63 16.51
N ASP A 114 6.21 18.95 16.68
CA ASP A 114 4.99 19.76 16.54
C ASP A 114 4.41 19.77 15.11
N ARG A 115 5.21 19.40 14.11
CA ARG A 115 4.84 19.47 12.69
C ARG A 115 4.62 18.12 12.06
N THR A 116 5.21 17.07 12.62
CA THR A 116 5.27 15.75 11.99
C THR A 116 5.07 14.62 12.97
N GLY A 117 4.55 13.51 12.47
CA GLY A 117 4.44 12.26 13.19
C GLY A 117 4.68 11.08 12.28
N LEU A 118 5.08 9.97 12.88
CA LEU A 118 5.29 8.69 12.23
C LEU A 118 4.03 7.84 12.35
N VAL A 119 3.65 7.16 11.27
CA VAL A 119 2.70 6.05 11.29
C VAL A 119 3.35 4.83 10.67
N GLU A 120 3.27 3.72 11.37
CA GLU A 120 3.64 2.40 10.88
C GLU A 120 2.37 1.61 10.59
N THR A 121 2.29 1.06 9.38
CA THR A 121 1.12 0.32 8.91
C THR A 121 1.50 -1.02 8.32
N THR A 122 0.61 -1.98 8.50
CA THR A 122 0.64 -3.28 7.83
C THR A 122 -0.47 -3.34 6.79
N ARG A 123 -0.09 -3.77 5.59
CA ARG A 123 -0.98 -4.07 4.48
C ARG A 123 -0.95 -5.55 4.17
N ARG A 124 -2.07 -6.25 4.37
CA ARG A 124 -2.20 -7.66 3.98
C ARG A 124 -2.98 -7.76 2.69
N VAL A 125 -2.45 -8.45 1.69
CA VAL A 125 -3.11 -8.77 0.40
C VAL A 125 -3.52 -10.23 0.42
N PHE A 126 -4.78 -10.55 0.10
CA PHE A 126 -5.33 -11.89 0.29
C PHE A 126 -6.48 -12.20 -0.69
N ASP A 127 -6.81 -13.49 -0.83
CA ASP A 127 -7.92 -13.98 -1.67
C ASP A 127 -9.28 -14.01 -0.94
N GLU A 128 -10.33 -14.43 -1.62
CA GLU A 128 -11.69 -14.52 -1.07
C GLU A 128 -11.79 -15.46 0.14
N ASN A 129 -10.85 -16.41 0.27
CA ASN A 129 -10.76 -17.40 1.33
C ASN A 129 -9.76 -16.98 2.43
N ASP A 130 -9.43 -15.69 2.49
CA ASP A 130 -8.51 -15.07 3.45
C ASP A 130 -7.06 -15.57 3.40
N ARG A 131 -6.67 -16.27 2.32
CA ARG A 131 -5.30 -16.77 2.19
C ARG A 131 -4.41 -15.66 1.65
N THR A 132 -3.29 -15.43 2.33
CA THR A 132 -2.40 -14.28 2.06
C THR A 132 -1.56 -14.49 0.81
N TYR A 133 -1.50 -13.45 -0.05
CA TYR A 133 -0.54 -13.31 -1.14
C TYR A 133 0.71 -12.56 -0.70
N ALA A 134 0.54 -11.43 -0.03
CA ALA A 134 1.64 -10.56 0.36
C ALA A 134 1.34 -9.75 1.62
N ILE A 135 2.39 -9.37 2.34
CA ILE A 135 2.33 -8.51 3.53
C ILE A 135 3.30 -7.36 3.35
N GLY A 136 2.77 -6.15 3.16
CA GLY A 136 3.53 -4.92 3.14
C GLY A 136 3.60 -4.31 4.54
N ARG A 137 4.77 -3.80 4.94
CA ARG A 137 4.95 -2.98 6.15
C ARG A 137 5.58 -1.66 5.75
N MET A 138 4.94 -0.57 6.15
CA MET A 138 5.25 0.79 5.72
C MET A 138 5.42 1.67 6.94
N SER A 139 6.50 2.43 7.00
CA SER A 139 6.76 3.47 8.00
C SER A 139 6.81 4.81 7.27
N VAL A 140 5.88 5.71 7.57
CA VAL A 140 5.66 6.95 6.82
C VAL A 140 5.61 8.13 7.78
N VAL A 141 6.32 9.20 7.43
CA VAL A 141 6.25 10.48 8.13
C VAL A 141 5.16 11.34 7.49
N LEU A 142 4.26 11.86 8.32
CA LEU A 142 3.15 12.69 7.91
C LEU A 142 3.20 14.04 8.61
N LEU A 143 2.65 15.07 7.96
CA LEU A 143 2.34 16.33 8.61
C LEU A 143 1.26 16.13 9.67
N ARG A 144 1.33 16.94 10.73
CA ARG A 144 0.31 17.12 11.76
C ARG A 144 -0.61 18.29 11.43
N HIS A 145 -1.82 18.31 11.96
CA HIS A 145 -2.72 19.46 11.81
C HIS A 145 -2.10 20.73 12.41
N ALA A 146 -2.06 21.81 11.64
CA ALA A 146 -1.51 23.11 12.09
C ALA A 146 -2.26 23.72 13.30
N ALA A 147 -3.50 23.28 13.55
CA ALA A 147 -4.45 23.91 14.46
C ALA A 147 -4.21 23.67 15.98
N ARG A 148 -3.19 22.90 16.38
CA ARG A 148 -2.82 22.77 17.81
C ARG A 148 -1.86 23.85 18.32
N ARG A 149 -1.37 24.75 17.47
CA ARG A 149 -0.43 25.82 17.89
C ARG A 149 -1.10 27.05 18.50
N THR A 150 -2.39 27.28 18.28
CA THR A 150 -3.07 28.52 18.72
C THR A 150 -3.57 28.47 20.16
N ALA A 151 -3.91 27.29 20.70
CA ALA A 151 -4.48 27.19 22.05
C ALA A 151 -3.47 27.38 23.20
N THR A 152 -2.18 27.24 22.93
CA THR A 152 -1.11 27.40 23.94
C THR A 152 -0.52 28.81 23.94
N ALA A 153 -0.63 29.55 22.82
CA ALA A 153 -0.17 30.94 22.73
C ALA A 153 -1.14 31.93 23.42
N GLU A 154 -2.43 31.60 23.51
CA GLU A 154 -3.45 32.47 24.15
C GLU A 154 -3.57 32.27 25.67
N ARG A 155 -2.84 31.33 26.28
CA ARG A 155 -2.83 31.13 27.74
C ARG A 155 -1.66 31.81 28.45
N VAL A 156 -0.84 32.57 27.73
CA VAL A 156 0.33 33.31 28.26
C VAL A 156 0.24 34.80 27.90
N GLN A 157 -0.96 35.36 27.90
CA GLN A 157 -1.18 36.81 27.89
C GLN A 157 -2.09 37.22 29.04
#